data_AF-A0A2V7CUH4-F1
#
_entry.id   AF-A0A2V7CUH4-F1
#
_cell.length_a   1.000
_cell.length_b   1.000
_cell.length_c   1.000
_cell.angle_alpha   90.00
_cell.angle_beta   90.00
_cell.angle_gamma   90.00
#
_symmetry.space_group_name_H-M   'P 1'
#
loop_
_entity.id
_entity.type
_entity.pdbx_description
1 polymer ?
#
loop_
_entity_poly.entity_id
_entity_poly.type
_entity_poly.pdbx_seq_one_letter_code
_entity_poly.pdbx_strand_id
1 'polypeptide(L)'
;MRVAGASTIGVAITDMIGPATAAAPDHAGGQVREFIRKVKAARLFDLSPVWDENSPIASVNPPYAMELNKTHAFATVDPTRGTRDTFGDGGQLSFTSEVQHFSGQHGAPSLDAIGHIGRNGFLFGHVDAAAATSDLRGIGRSGVGAHVFTRMPRPTRSELSWLVAS
;
A
#
# COMPACT_ATOMS: atom_id res chain seq x y z
N MET A 1 66.86 -53.59 37.21
CA MET A 1 67.21 -54.18 35.90
C MET A 1 65.99 -54.10 35.00
N ARG A 2 66.23 -53.65 33.76
CA ARG A 2 65.38 -53.45 32.56
C ARG A 2 64.02 -54.19 32.47
N VAL A 3 62.99 -53.38 32.14
CA VAL A 3 62.07 -53.39 30.98
C VAL A 3 61.75 -54.73 30.27
N ALA A 4 60.46 -55.02 30.14
CA ALA A 4 59.73 -55.44 28.91
C ALA A 4 58.24 -55.64 29.29
N GLY A 5 57.21 -55.25 28.55
CA GLY A 5 57.07 -54.68 27.21
C GLY A 5 55.71 -55.13 26.64
N ALA A 6 54.95 -54.18 26.06
CA ALA A 6 53.93 -54.36 25.00
C ALA A 6 52.65 -55.16 25.39
N SER A 7 51.41 -54.97 24.92
CA SER A 7 50.66 -54.16 23.95
C SER A 7 49.18 -54.24 24.44
N THR A 8 48.13 -53.53 24.03
CA THR A 8 47.69 -53.02 22.73
C THR A 8 46.63 -51.94 22.98
N ILE A 9 46.65 -50.94 22.11
CA ILE A 9 45.69 -49.85 21.98
C ILE A 9 44.39 -50.38 21.37
N GLY A 10 43.26 -50.15 22.01
CA GLY A 10 41.93 -50.27 21.42
C GLY A 10 41.29 -48.89 21.35
N VAL A 11 41.32 -48.25 20.18
CA VAL A 11 40.59 -47.00 19.93
C VAL A 11 39.13 -47.37 19.64
N ALA A 12 38.22 -47.01 20.54
CA ALA A 12 36.80 -46.97 20.25
C ALA A 12 36.45 -45.55 19.77
N ILE A 13 36.38 -45.38 18.45
CA ILE A 13 35.78 -44.19 17.83
C ILE A 13 34.28 -44.48 17.77
N THR A 14 33.53 -44.11 18.79
CA THR A 14 32.07 -44.12 18.70
C THR A 14 31.66 -42.75 18.16
N ASP A 15 31.08 -42.77 16.95
CA ASP A 15 30.47 -41.64 16.26
C ASP A 15 29.62 -40.78 17.22
N MET A 16 30.12 -39.59 17.56
CA MET A 16 29.26 -38.49 17.99
C MET A 16 28.75 -37.75 16.75
N ILE A 17 27.84 -38.38 16.01
CA ILE A 17 26.98 -37.67 15.07
C ILE A 17 25.55 -37.80 15.59
N GLY A 18 25.26 -37.08 16.67
CA GLY A 18 23.89 -36.68 16.92
C GLY A 18 23.44 -35.82 15.73
N PRO A 19 22.19 -35.96 15.24
CA PRO A 19 21.71 -35.09 14.19
C PRO A 19 21.81 -33.66 14.71
N ALA A 20 22.71 -32.87 14.14
CA ALA A 20 22.58 -31.43 14.18
C ALA A 20 21.27 -31.14 13.46
N THR A 21 20.17 -31.13 14.21
CA THR A 21 19.00 -30.37 13.81
C THR A 21 19.51 -28.94 13.71
N ALA A 22 19.90 -28.56 12.49
CA ALA A 22 19.86 -27.17 12.09
C ALA A 22 18.41 -26.77 12.28
N ALA A 23 18.07 -26.34 13.50
CA ALA A 23 16.94 -25.48 13.73
C ALA A 23 17.27 -24.25 12.89
N ALA A 24 16.80 -24.26 11.64
CA ALA A 24 16.67 -23.06 10.85
C ALA A 24 16.06 -22.05 11.81
N PRO A 25 16.73 -20.93 12.11
CA PRO A 25 16.27 -20.12 13.20
C PRO A 25 14.87 -19.66 12.82
N ASP A 26 13.98 -19.62 13.81
CA ASP A 26 12.60 -19.14 13.71
C ASP A 26 12.56 -17.62 13.44
N HIS A 27 13.42 -17.14 12.54
CA HIS A 27 13.62 -15.76 12.16
C HIS A 27 12.34 -15.18 11.59
N ALA A 28 11.57 -15.96 10.81
CA ALA A 28 10.29 -15.52 10.28
C ALA A 28 9.23 -15.36 11.39
N GLY A 29 9.10 -16.35 12.29
CA GLY A 29 8.16 -16.28 13.41
C GLY A 29 8.50 -15.19 14.43
N GLY A 30 9.80 -15.02 14.72
CA GLY A 30 10.33 -13.97 15.58
C GLY A 30 10.13 -12.56 15.01
N GLN A 31 10.41 -12.36 13.71
CA GLN A 31 10.23 -11.06 13.04
C GLN A 31 8.76 -10.63 12.96
N VAL A 32 7.85 -11.57 12.65
CA VAL A 32 6.40 -11.29 12.62
C VAL A 32 5.88 -10.93 14.02
N ARG A 33 6.27 -11.68 15.06
CA ARG A 33 5.89 -11.38 16.45
C ARG A 33 6.43 -10.02 16.90
N GLU A 34 7.66 -9.70 16.52
CA GLU A 34 8.28 -8.42 16.82
C GLU A 34 7.55 -7.25 16.14
N PHE A 35 7.21 -7.41 14.87
CA PHE A 35 6.43 -6.42 14.12
C PHE A 35 5.06 -6.18 14.76
N ILE A 36 4.31 -7.23 15.06
CA ILE A 36 3.00 -7.12 15.72
C ILE A 36 3.13 -6.40 17.06
N ARG A 37 4.15 -6.73 17.86
CA ARG A 37 4.41 -6.06 19.14
C ARG A 37 4.66 -4.56 18.95
N LYS A 38 5.47 -4.18 17.96
CA LYS A 38 5.75 -2.78 17.62
C LYS A 38 4.49 -2.04 17.17
N VAL A 39 3.68 -2.64 16.29
CA VAL A 39 2.41 -2.06 15.82
C VAL A 39 1.44 -1.88 16.99
N LYS A 40 1.32 -2.87 17.88
CA LYS A 40 0.45 -2.78 19.08
C LYS A 40 0.89 -1.72 20.08
N ALA A 41 2.20 -1.49 20.20
CA ALA A 41 2.76 -0.47 21.09
C ALA A 41 2.81 0.93 20.45
N ALA A 42 2.57 1.03 19.14
CA ALA A 42 2.62 2.29 18.43
C ALA A 42 1.44 3.19 18.82
N ARG A 43 1.70 4.50 18.84
CA ARG A 43 0.65 5.51 18.94
C ARG A 43 0.16 5.84 17.53
N LEU A 44 -1.16 5.85 17.36
CA LEU A 44 -1.78 6.31 16.13
C LEU A 44 -2.09 7.81 16.25
N PHE A 45 -1.70 8.57 15.23
CA PHE A 45 -2.05 9.98 15.09
C PHE A 45 -2.83 10.15 13.80
N ASP A 46 -3.99 10.78 13.89
CA ASP A 46 -4.76 11.16 12.71
C ASP A 46 -4.22 12.49 12.16
N LEU A 47 -3.80 12.48 10.90
CA LEU A 47 -3.31 13.66 10.18
C LEU A 47 -4.34 14.13 9.15
N SER A 48 -5.58 13.63 9.23
CA SER A 48 -6.68 13.93 8.32
C SER A 48 -7.59 14.99 8.94
N PRO A 49 -7.52 16.26 8.50
CA PRO A 49 -8.57 17.21 8.82
C PRO A 49 -9.93 16.72 8.33
N VAL A 50 -10.99 17.22 8.97
CA VAL A 50 -12.37 17.02 8.52
C VAL A 50 -12.52 17.59 7.11
N TRP A 51 -13.20 16.86 6.24
CA TRP A 51 -13.49 17.27 4.88
C TRP A 51 -14.91 17.80 4.79
N ASP A 52 -15.03 19.05 4.36
CA ASP A 52 -16.30 19.75 4.17
C ASP A 52 -16.15 20.88 3.12
N GLU A 53 -17.24 21.56 2.82
CA GLU A 53 -17.27 22.68 1.87
C GLU A 53 -16.43 23.89 2.31
N ASN A 54 -15.98 23.94 3.57
CA ASN A 54 -15.13 25.00 4.11
C ASN A 54 -13.64 24.63 4.06
N SER A 55 -13.32 23.43 3.60
CA SER A 55 -11.94 22.94 3.54
C SER A 55 -11.09 23.82 2.61
N PRO A 56 -9.86 24.17 3.02
CA PRO A 56 -9.01 25.05 2.23
C PRO A 56 -8.62 24.36 0.91
N ILE A 57 -8.91 25.02 -0.21
CA ILE A 57 -8.66 24.49 -1.56
C ILE A 57 -7.78 25.44 -2.36
N ALA A 58 -6.87 24.90 -3.17
CA ALA A 58 -6.21 25.68 -4.20
C ALA A 58 -7.25 26.18 -5.22
N SER A 59 -7.16 27.45 -5.61
CA SER A 59 -8.16 28.11 -6.47
C SER A 59 -8.32 27.52 -7.88
N VAL A 60 -7.38 26.69 -8.31
CA VAL A 60 -7.41 25.99 -9.60
C VAL A 60 -8.24 24.70 -9.58
N ASN A 61 -8.65 24.25 -8.40
CA ASN A 61 -9.44 23.03 -8.23
C ASN A 61 -10.93 23.36 -8.11
N PRO A 62 -11.84 22.48 -8.59
CA PRO A 62 -13.26 22.63 -8.33
C PRO A 62 -13.58 22.49 -6.84
N PRO A 63 -14.60 23.20 -6.34
CA PRO A 63 -15.00 23.12 -4.94
C PRO A 63 -15.50 21.70 -4.59
N TYR A 64 -15.40 21.36 -3.31
CA TYR A 64 -16.02 20.16 -2.75
C TYR A 64 -17.50 20.42 -2.54
N ALA A 65 -18.31 19.40 -2.79
CA ALA A 65 -19.72 19.41 -2.49
C ALA A 65 -20.16 18.03 -2.03
N MET A 66 -21.05 17.98 -1.04
CA MET A 66 -21.75 16.77 -0.63
C MET A 66 -23.26 16.96 -0.69
N GLU A 67 -23.97 15.90 -1.07
CA GLU A 67 -25.44 15.89 -1.04
C GLU A 67 -25.95 14.58 -0.48
N LEU A 68 -26.93 14.69 0.43
CA LEU A 68 -27.64 13.54 0.95
C LEU A 68 -28.58 12.92 -0.10
N ASN A 69 -28.12 11.84 -0.73
CA ASN A 69 -28.86 11.11 -1.76
C ASN A 69 -30.02 10.28 -1.18
N LYS A 70 -29.84 9.70 0.02
CA LYS A 70 -30.86 8.90 0.71
C LYS A 70 -30.86 9.16 2.20
N THR A 71 -32.04 9.10 2.81
CA THR A 71 -32.29 9.31 4.24
C THR A 71 -32.91 8.08 4.87
N HIS A 72 -32.70 7.88 6.17
CA HIS A 72 -33.35 6.80 6.91
C HIS A 72 -34.88 6.94 6.97
N ALA A 73 -35.38 8.17 7.06
CA ALA A 73 -36.80 8.49 7.12
C ALA A 73 -37.25 9.20 5.85
N PHE A 74 -38.50 9.01 5.48
CA PHE A 74 -39.16 9.83 4.47
C PHE A 74 -39.26 11.27 4.99
N ALA A 75 -38.57 12.19 4.33
CA ALA A 75 -38.63 13.61 4.67
C ALA A 75 -39.88 14.24 4.05
N THR A 76 -40.42 15.28 4.69
CA THR A 76 -41.56 16.06 4.14
C THR A 76 -41.18 16.82 2.87
N VAL A 77 -39.92 17.23 2.77
CA VAL A 77 -39.39 18.03 1.66
C VAL A 77 -39.14 17.20 0.40
N ASP A 78 -38.75 15.94 0.58
CA ASP A 78 -38.63 14.96 -0.51
C ASP A 78 -38.92 13.53 0.02
N PRO A 79 -40.16 13.04 -0.16
CA PRO A 79 -40.54 11.70 0.27
C PRO A 79 -39.94 10.60 -0.60
N THR A 80 -39.21 10.91 -1.68
CA THR A 80 -38.56 9.89 -2.53
C THR A 80 -37.17 9.47 -2.03
N ARG A 81 -36.63 10.20 -1.05
CA ARG A 81 -35.28 9.95 -0.49
C ARG A 81 -35.25 9.01 0.70
N GLY A 82 -36.39 8.74 1.34
CA GLY A 82 -36.46 7.81 2.46
C GLY A 82 -36.22 6.36 2.03
N THR A 83 -35.55 5.59 2.89
CA THR A 83 -35.18 4.18 2.60
C THR A 83 -35.84 3.17 3.52
N ARG A 84 -36.65 3.61 4.49
CA ARG A 84 -37.38 2.69 5.36
C ARG A 84 -38.23 1.75 4.51
N ASP A 85 -38.12 0.45 4.82
CA ASP A 85 -38.81 -0.64 4.12
C ASP A 85 -38.35 -0.89 2.66
N THR A 86 -37.21 -0.30 2.25
CA THR A 86 -36.60 -0.60 0.92
C THR A 86 -36.25 -2.08 0.78
N PHE A 87 -36.05 -2.79 1.89
CA PHE A 87 -35.73 -4.22 1.93
C PHE A 87 -36.96 -5.13 2.07
N GLY A 88 -38.18 -4.56 2.18
CA GLY A 88 -39.42 -5.33 2.34
C GLY A 88 -39.51 -6.10 3.67
N ASP A 89 -38.92 -5.56 4.73
CA ASP A 89 -38.82 -6.19 6.06
C ASP A 89 -39.79 -5.59 7.10
N GLY A 90 -40.76 -4.80 6.64
CA GLY A 90 -41.68 -4.07 7.50
C GLY A 90 -41.05 -2.81 8.10
N GLY A 91 -40.00 -2.26 7.48
CA GLY A 91 -39.33 -1.04 7.89
C GLY A 91 -38.33 -1.19 9.03
N GLN A 92 -37.81 -2.40 9.27
CA GLN A 92 -36.80 -2.65 10.31
C GLN A 92 -35.43 -2.13 9.90
N LEU A 93 -35.06 -2.31 8.62
CA LEU A 93 -33.82 -1.81 8.06
C LEU A 93 -34.06 -0.52 7.25
N SER A 94 -33.10 0.38 7.37
CA SER A 94 -33.01 1.61 6.58
C SER A 94 -31.54 2.01 6.46
N PHE A 95 -31.23 2.81 5.45
CA PHE A 95 -29.88 3.32 5.22
C PHE A 95 -29.91 4.81 4.85
N THR A 96 -28.76 5.43 5.00
CA THR A 96 -28.50 6.78 4.49
C THR A 96 -27.36 6.68 3.48
N SER A 97 -27.36 7.55 2.49
CA SER A 97 -26.25 7.63 1.54
C SER A 97 -26.01 9.07 1.15
N GLU A 98 -24.75 9.41 0.99
CA GLU A 98 -24.29 10.70 0.54
C GLU A 98 -23.54 10.54 -0.78
N VAL A 99 -23.68 11.51 -1.65
CA VAL A 99 -22.88 11.64 -2.87
C VAL A 99 -21.92 12.78 -2.65
N GLN A 100 -20.63 12.52 -2.82
CA GLN A 100 -19.58 13.51 -2.68
C GLN A 100 -18.96 13.78 -4.05
N HIS A 101 -18.87 15.05 -4.40
CA HIS A 101 -18.21 15.56 -5.59
C HIS A 101 -16.95 16.32 -5.16
N PHE A 102 -15.79 15.76 -5.46
CA PHE A 102 -14.52 16.33 -5.03
C PHE A 102 -13.43 16.17 -6.10
N SER A 103 -12.45 17.08 -6.04
CA SER A 103 -11.18 16.93 -6.76
C SER A 103 -10.22 16.08 -5.94
N GLY A 104 -9.39 15.27 -6.59
CA GLY A 104 -8.32 14.51 -5.91
C GLY A 104 -7.32 15.39 -5.13
N GLN A 105 -7.33 16.70 -5.37
CA GLN A 105 -6.50 17.72 -4.73
C GLN A 105 -7.33 18.66 -3.82
N HIS A 106 -8.57 18.27 -3.49
CA HIS A 106 -9.39 19.04 -2.56
C HIS A 106 -8.83 18.91 -1.14
N GLY A 107 -8.91 19.98 -0.33
CA GLY A 107 -8.22 20.32 0.93
C GLY A 107 -8.06 19.32 2.09
N ALA A 108 -8.20 18.02 1.88
CA ALA A 108 -7.80 16.94 2.78
C ALA A 108 -6.37 16.51 2.44
N PRO A 109 -5.75 15.63 3.25
CA PRO A 109 -4.50 15.00 2.87
C PRO A 109 -4.76 14.20 1.60
N SER A 110 -4.28 14.75 0.50
CA SER A 110 -4.29 14.12 -0.81
C SER A 110 -2.91 13.57 -1.11
N LEU A 111 -2.88 12.51 -1.91
CA LEU A 111 -1.64 11.96 -2.44
C LEU A 111 -1.57 12.30 -3.92
N ASP A 112 -0.61 13.14 -4.29
CA ASP A 112 -0.35 13.42 -5.68
C ASP A 112 0.43 12.27 -6.31
N ALA A 113 -0.21 11.59 -7.24
CA ALA A 113 0.44 10.58 -8.03
C ALA A 113 1.54 11.20 -8.90
N ILE A 114 2.54 10.39 -9.26
CA ILE A 114 3.66 10.79 -10.11
C ILE A 114 3.21 11.36 -11.49
N GLY A 115 2.02 10.99 -11.97
CA GLY A 115 1.41 11.53 -13.19
C GLY A 115 0.56 12.78 -12.99
N HIS A 116 0.49 13.35 -11.77
CA HIS A 116 -0.37 14.50 -11.47
C HIS A 116 0.09 15.78 -12.19
N ILE A 117 1.40 16.01 -12.25
CA ILE A 117 2.00 17.20 -12.87
C ILE A 117 2.92 16.81 -14.03
N GLY A 118 2.66 17.39 -15.20
CA GLY A 118 3.55 17.33 -16.35
C GLY A 118 4.46 18.54 -16.45
N ARG A 119 5.61 18.37 -17.14
CA ARG A 119 6.51 19.45 -17.50
C ARG A 119 6.92 19.30 -18.97
N ASN A 120 6.85 20.40 -19.72
CA ASN A 120 7.19 20.45 -21.16
C ASN A 120 6.41 19.42 -22.01
N GLY A 121 5.14 19.16 -21.66
CA GLY A 121 4.30 18.19 -22.38
C GLY A 121 4.50 16.73 -21.97
N PHE A 122 5.34 16.44 -20.98
CA PHE A 122 5.62 15.08 -20.52
C PHE A 122 5.30 14.88 -19.04
N LEU A 123 4.81 13.69 -18.69
CA LEU A 123 4.76 13.19 -17.32
C LEU A 123 6.09 12.47 -16.98
N PHE A 124 6.22 12.03 -15.73
CA PHE A 124 7.33 11.18 -15.32
C PHE A 124 7.50 9.97 -16.26
N GLY A 125 8.75 9.59 -16.53
CA GLY A 125 9.05 8.51 -17.47
C GLY A 125 8.89 8.91 -18.94
N HIS A 126 8.81 10.22 -19.25
CA HIS A 126 8.71 10.75 -20.61
C HIS A 126 7.42 10.34 -21.34
N VAL A 127 6.35 10.08 -20.57
CA VAL A 127 5.02 9.78 -21.10
C VAL A 127 4.40 11.07 -21.63
N ASP A 128 3.84 11.03 -22.85
CA ASP A 128 3.11 12.16 -23.43
C ASP A 128 1.90 12.52 -22.56
N ALA A 129 1.89 13.74 -22.03
CA ALA A 129 0.86 14.20 -21.11
C ALA A 129 -0.50 14.42 -21.79
N ALA A 130 -0.52 14.89 -23.04
CA ALA A 130 -1.76 15.15 -23.77
C ALA A 130 -2.45 13.83 -24.13
N ALA A 131 -1.70 12.86 -24.64
CA ALA A 131 -2.22 11.52 -24.92
C ALA A 131 -2.70 10.81 -23.64
N ALA A 132 -1.95 10.95 -22.53
CA ALA A 132 -2.32 10.40 -21.23
C ALA A 132 -3.63 10.97 -20.64
N THR A 133 -4.09 12.13 -21.13
CA THR A 133 -5.25 12.86 -20.60
C THR A 133 -6.34 13.10 -21.63
N SER A 134 -6.30 12.41 -22.78
CA SER A 134 -7.27 12.61 -23.86
C SER A 134 -8.68 12.11 -23.53
N ASP A 135 -8.84 11.19 -22.57
CA ASP A 135 -10.15 10.74 -22.08
C ASP A 135 -10.61 11.60 -20.91
N LEU A 136 -11.61 12.45 -21.17
CA LEU A 136 -12.20 13.35 -20.17
C LEU A 136 -12.94 12.61 -19.03
N ARG A 137 -13.16 11.29 -19.16
CA ARG A 137 -13.71 10.47 -18.06
C ARG A 137 -12.69 10.16 -16.97
N GLY A 138 -11.41 10.49 -17.19
CA GLY A 138 -10.39 10.51 -16.14
C GLY A 138 -9.08 9.79 -16.50
N ILE A 139 -7.99 10.20 -15.86
CA ILE A 139 -6.62 9.75 -16.15
C ILE A 139 -6.39 8.23 -16.00
N GLY A 140 -7.11 7.59 -15.07
CA GLY A 140 -7.03 6.13 -14.87
C GLY A 140 -7.63 5.31 -16.02
N ARG A 141 -8.49 5.92 -16.84
CA ARG A 141 -9.08 5.28 -18.03
C ARG A 141 -8.12 5.29 -19.22
N SER A 142 -7.21 6.26 -19.26
CA SER A 142 -6.18 6.40 -20.30
C SER A 142 -4.92 5.55 -20.05
N GLY A 143 -4.91 4.72 -19.01
CA GLY A 143 -3.79 3.81 -18.70
C GLY A 143 -2.60 4.44 -17.95
N VAL A 144 -2.75 5.67 -17.45
CA VAL A 144 -1.74 6.29 -16.57
C VAL A 144 -1.59 5.45 -15.30
N GLY A 145 -0.40 4.89 -15.07
CA GLY A 145 -0.10 4.02 -13.93
C GLY A 145 -0.01 2.52 -14.25
N ALA A 146 -0.49 2.06 -15.41
CA ALA A 146 -0.43 0.64 -15.80
C ALA A 146 0.98 0.15 -16.16
N HIS A 147 1.94 1.08 -16.38
CA HIS A 147 3.27 0.80 -16.89
C HIS A 147 4.42 1.28 -15.98
N VAL A 148 4.19 1.52 -14.68
CA VAL A 148 5.27 1.87 -13.71
C VAL A 148 6.12 0.65 -13.32
N PHE A 149 6.40 -0.22 -14.28
CA PHE A 149 7.50 -1.16 -14.23
C PHE A 149 8.41 -0.85 -15.41
N THR A 150 9.10 0.29 -15.34
CA THR A 150 10.32 0.47 -16.13
C THR A 150 11.30 -0.59 -15.65
N ARG A 151 11.38 -1.67 -16.43
CA ARG A 151 12.48 -2.63 -16.36
C ARG A 151 13.76 -1.80 -16.49
N MET A 152 14.43 -1.52 -15.37
CA MET A 152 15.79 -1.01 -15.44
C MET A 152 16.57 -1.99 -16.33
N PRO A 153 17.25 -1.54 -17.38
CA PRO A 153 18.12 -2.43 -18.14
C PRO A 153 19.09 -3.04 -17.15
N ARG A 154 19.17 -4.38 -17.10
CA ARG A 154 20.25 -5.03 -16.36
C ARG A 154 21.55 -4.51 -16.97
N PRO A 155 22.47 -3.96 -16.16
CA PRO A 155 23.76 -3.55 -16.69
C PRO A 155 24.39 -4.76 -17.37
N THR A 156 24.92 -4.53 -18.57
CA THR A 156 25.65 -5.57 -19.29
C THR A 156 26.94 -5.88 -18.53
N ARG A 157 27.47 -7.10 -18.68
CA ARG A 157 28.72 -7.52 -17.99
C ARG A 157 29.90 -6.57 -18.26
N SER A 158 29.86 -5.80 -19.35
CA SER A 158 30.83 -4.76 -19.72
C SER A 158 30.72 -3.46 -18.91
N GLU A 159 29.59 -3.17 -18.27
CA GLU A 159 29.40 -1.95 -17.46
C GLU A 159 29.81 -2.15 -15.99
N LEU A 160 30.02 -3.41 -15.56
CA LEU A 160 30.44 -3.78 -14.21
C LEU A 160 31.97 -3.75 -13.99
N SER A 161 32.77 -3.47 -15.03
CA SER A 161 34.25 -3.51 -14.88
C SER A 161 34.83 -2.33 -14.09
N TRP A 162 34.06 -1.27 -13.87
CA TRP A 162 34.52 -0.07 -13.15
C TRP A 162 34.21 -0.06 -11.65
N LEU A 163 33.51 -1.07 -11.12
CA LEU A 163 33.09 -1.11 -9.71
C LEU A 163 33.92 -2.04 -8.80
N VAL A 164 34.96 -2.69 -9.31
CA VAL A 164 35.86 -3.59 -8.54
C VAL A 164 37.32 -3.10 -8.57
N ALA A 165 37.56 -1.88 -9.04
CA ALA A 165 38.88 -1.25 -9.02
C ALA A 165 38.79 0.15 -8.41
N SER A 166 38.50 0.23 -7.11
CA SER A 166 38.78 1.36 -6.22
C SER A 166 38.79 0.87 -4.78
#